data_AF-A0A965UQU6-F1
#
_entry.id   AF-A0A965UQU6-F1
#
_cell.length_a   1.000
_cell.length_b   1.000
_cell.length_c   1.000
_cell.angle_alpha   90.00
_cell.angle_beta   90.00
_cell.angle_gamma   90.00
#
_symmetry.space_group_name_H-M   'P 1'
#
loop_
_entity.id
_entity.type
_entity.pdbx_description
1 polymer ?
#
loop_
_entity_poly.entity_id
_entity_poly.type
_entity_poly.pdbx_seq_one_letter_code
_entity_poly.pdbx_strand_id
1 'polypeptide(L)' 'MDFVEPTETHHPNKPIGSKQCQQVLSHLQSGKPITALEALRLYGIFRLASRIHDLKKAGLTIQSRDIQTDNGKKVS' A
#
# COMPACT_ATOMS: atom_id res chain seq x y z
N MET A 1 -1.13 19.49 31.63
CA MET A 1 -1.45 19.30 30.20
C MET A 1 -0.17 19.60 29.47
N ASP A 2 0.66 18.58 29.34
CA ASP A 2 2.02 18.72 28.85
C ASP A 2 1.98 18.46 27.35
N PHE A 3 2.28 19.52 26.59
CA PHE A 3 2.43 19.48 25.14
C PHE A 3 3.58 18.53 24.83
N VAL A 4 3.26 17.32 24.37
CA VAL A 4 4.26 16.36 23.89
C VAL A 4 4.86 16.89 22.60
N GLU A 5 6.15 17.17 22.62
CA GLU A 5 6.88 17.62 21.43
C GLU A 5 6.76 16.55 20.33
N PRO A 6 6.58 16.96 19.06
CA PRO A 6 6.56 16.01 17.95
C PRO A 6 7.94 15.37 17.84
N THR A 7 8.06 14.09 18.18
CA THR A 7 9.31 13.36 18.09
C THR A 7 9.76 13.27 16.63
N GLU A 8 10.83 13.98 16.30
CA GLU A 8 11.54 13.93 15.03
C GLU A 8 11.94 12.47 14.73
N THR A 9 11.26 11.82 13.78
CA THR A 9 11.53 10.41 13.46
C THR A 9 12.81 10.27 12.61
N HIS A 10 13.96 10.14 13.27
CA HIS A 10 15.24 9.82 12.64
C HIS A 10 15.29 8.31 12.30
N HIS A 11 14.92 7.90 11.08
CA HIS A 11 15.05 6.51 10.63
C HIS A 11 16.02 6.40 9.45
N PRO A 12 17.30 6.05 9.69
CA PRO A 12 18.18 5.58 8.61
C PRO A 12 17.64 4.22 8.14
N ASN A 13 17.17 4.17 6.89
CA ASN A 13 16.57 3.00 6.23
C ASN A 13 15.35 2.39 6.97
N LYS A 14 14.20 3.06 6.85
CA LYS A 14 12.92 2.58 7.39
C LYS A 14 12.57 1.22 6.76
N PRO A 15 12.43 0.12 7.52
CA PRO A 15 11.84 -1.10 6.97
C PRO A 15 10.47 -0.71 6.43
N ILE A 16 10.11 -1.23 5.26
CA ILE A 16 8.88 -0.92 4.54
C ILE A 16 7.70 -1.01 5.52
N GLY A 17 7.19 0.14 5.97
CA GLY A 17 6.76 0.40 7.36
C GLY A 17 5.53 -0.32 7.93
N SER A 18 5.07 -1.42 7.35
CA SER A 18 4.06 -2.28 7.99
C SER A 18 4.02 -3.65 7.32
N LYS A 19 3.64 -4.70 8.07
CA LYS A 19 3.35 -6.04 7.53
C LYS A 19 2.40 -5.97 6.32
N GLN A 20 1.47 -5.02 6.34
CA GLN A 20 0.56 -4.72 5.23
C GLN A 20 1.29 -4.29 3.95
N CYS A 21 2.30 -3.41 4.05
CA CYS A 21 3.12 -3.02 2.90
C CYS A 21 3.86 -4.21 2.29
N GLN A 22 4.43 -5.09 3.13
CA GLN A 22 5.10 -6.30 2.68
C GLN A 22 4.14 -7.28 2.00
N GLN A 23 2.92 -7.45 2.53
CA GLN A 23 1.90 -8.28 1.91
C GLN A 23 1.50 -7.77 0.52
N VAL A 24 1.27 -6.45 0.39
CA VAL A 24 0.99 -5.82 -0.91
C VAL A 24 2.16 -5.99 -1.86
N LEU A 25 3.39 -5.76 -1.39
CA LEU A 25 4.60 -5.93 -2.21
C LEU A 25 4.75 -7.37 -2.70
N SER A 26 4.58 -8.36 -1.82
CA SER A 26 4.67 -9.78 -2.17
C SER A 26 3.60 -10.18 -3.20
N HIS A 27 2.37 -9.69 -3.05
CA HIS A 27 1.30 -9.92 -4.03
C HIS A 27 1.63 -9.31 -5.40
N LEU A 28 2.15 -8.09 -5.42
CA LEU A 28 2.57 -7.42 -6.65
C LEU A 28 3.78 -8.12 -7.30
N GLN A 29 4.73 -8.61 -6.50
CA GLN A 29 5.88 -9.40 -6.98
C GLN A 29 5.47 -10.74 -7.59
N SER A 30 4.32 -11.30 -7.19
CA SER A 30 3.72 -12.48 -7.85
C SER A 30 3.17 -12.16 -9.25
N GLY A 31 3.24 -10.91 -9.71
CA GLY A 31 2.72 -10.47 -11.02
C GLY A 31 1.20 -10.33 -11.06
N LYS A 32 0.53 -10.42 -9.91
CA LYS A 32 -0.93 -10.31 -9.82
C LYS A 32 -1.33 -8.86 -9.52
N PRO A 33 -2.33 -8.30 -10.22
CA PRO A 33 -2.91 -7.03 -9.83
C PRO A 33 -3.63 -7.18 -8.48
N ILE A 34 -3.76 -6.09 -7.75
CA ILE A 34 -4.50 -6.03 -6.50
C ILE A 34 -5.41 -4.82 -6.51
N THR A 35 -6.70 -5.03 -6.28
CA THR A 35 -7.67 -3.94 -6.11
C THR A 35 -7.82 -3.60 -4.64
N ALA A 36 -8.38 -2.43 -4.31
CA ALA A 36 -8.68 -2.07 -2.93
C ALA A 36 -9.59 -3.11 -2.24
N LEU A 37 -10.55 -3.68 -2.98
CA LEU A 37 -11.45 -4.71 -2.46
C LEU A 37 -10.72 -6.05 -2.22
N GLU A 38 -9.84 -6.46 -3.14
CA GLU A 38 -8.99 -7.65 -2.97
C GLU A 38 -8.07 -7.48 -1.76
N ALA A 39 -7.42 -6.32 -1.61
CA ALA A 39 -6.55 -6.03 -0.48
C ALA A 39 -7.32 -6.06 0.86
N LEU A 40 -8.56 -5.59 0.86
CA LEU A 40 -9.43 -5.69 2.02
C LEU A 40 -9.79 -7.16 2.34
N ARG A 41 -10.22 -7.94 1.34
CA ARG A 41 -10.67 -9.32 1.56
C ARG A 41 -9.52 -10.28 1.92
N LEU A 42 -8.38 -10.16 1.26
CA LEU A 42 -7.24 -11.08 1.42
C LEU A 42 -6.35 -10.71 2.61
N TYR A 43 -6.17 -9.41 2.86
CA TYR A 43 -5.18 -8.91 3.82
C TYR A 43 -5.76 -8.00 4.90
N GLY A 44 -7.06 -7.68 4.87
CA GLY A 44 -7.67 -6.76 5.81
C GLY A 44 -7.20 -5.30 5.64
N ILE A 45 -6.74 -4.93 4.44
CA ILE A 45 -6.15 -3.60 4.18
C ILE A 45 -7.23 -2.65 3.65
N PHE A 46 -7.72 -1.76 4.52
CA PHE A 46 -8.69 -0.72 4.15
C PHE A 46 -8.07 0.44 3.35
N ARG A 47 -6.79 0.75 3.60
CA ARG A 47 -6.08 1.89 3.00
C ARG A 47 -4.98 1.44 2.04
N LEU A 48 -5.33 0.66 1.02
CA LEU A 48 -4.37 0.17 0.01
C LEU A 48 -3.57 1.33 -0.63
N ALA A 49 -4.25 2.43 -0.99
CA ALA A 49 -3.61 3.59 -1.60
C ALA A 49 -2.48 4.18 -0.73
N SER A 50 -2.68 4.25 0.59
CA SER A 50 -1.65 4.72 1.52
C SER A 50 -0.45 3.78 1.56
N ARG A 51 -0.67 2.46 1.52
CA ARG A 51 0.41 1.46 1.47
C ARG A 51 1.18 1.51 0.16
N ILE A 52 0.50 1.69 -0.97
CA ILE A 52 1.16 1.91 -2.27
C ILE A 52 1.97 3.21 -2.25
N HIS A 53 1.46 4.28 -1.64
CA HIS A 53 2.20 5.52 -1.49
C HIS A 53 3.46 5.33 -0.63
N ASP A 54 3.37 4.62 0.50
CA ASP A 54 4.53 4.27 1.34
C ASP A 54 5.58 3.47 0.55
N LEU A 55 5.14 2.50 -0.27
CA LEU A 55 6.02 1.70 -1.13
C LEU A 55 6.69 2.57 -2.22
N LYS A 56 5.95 3.47 -2.87
CA LYS A 56 6.50 4.44 -3.83
C LYS A 56 7.53 5.37 -3.18
N LYS A 57 7.24 5.86 -1.98
CA LYS A 57 8.16 6.69 -1.19
C LYS A 57 9.42 5.94 -0.77
N ALA A 58 9.33 4.62 -0.60
CA ALA A 58 10.48 3.75 -0.38
C ALA A 58 11.32 3.48 -1.64
N GLY A 59 10.96 4.05 -2.80
CA GLY A 59 11.69 3.92 -4.06
C GLY A 59 11.19 2.80 -4.97
N LEU A 60 10.05 2.16 -4.67
CA LEU A 60 9.48 1.11 -5.50
C LEU A 60 8.61 1.68 -6.61
N THR A 61 8.88 1.29 -7.86
CA THR A 61 8.07 1.68 -9.01
C THR A 61 6.82 0.81 -9.11
N ILE A 62 5.71 1.26 -8.52
CA ILE A 62 4.42 0.58 -8.61
C ILE A 62 3.55 1.26 -9.67
N GLN A 63 3.18 0.51 -10.70
CA GLN A 63 2.25 0.94 -11.73
C GLN A 63 0.82 0.61 -11.32
N SER A 64 -0.09 1.56 -11.55
CA SER A 64 -1.52 1.38 -11.38
C SER A 64 -2.16 1.44 -12.76
N ARG A 65 -3.08 0.52 -13.05
CA ARG A 65 -3.89 0.55 -14.26
C ARG A 65 -5.35 0.44 -13.87
N ASP A 66 -6.20 1.16 -14.59
CA ASP A 66 -7.62 0.89 -14.59
C ASP A 66 -7.89 -0.46 -15.27
N ILE A 67 -8.66 -1.30 -14.57
CA ILE A 67 -9.19 -2.54 -15.09
C ILE A 67 -10.69 -2.40 -15.24
N GLN A 68 -11.20 -2.72 -16.44
CA GLN A 68 -12.62 -2.87 -16.68
C GLN A 68 -13.05 -4.25 -16.21
N THR A 69 -13.90 -4.29 -15.21
CA THR A 69 -14.53 -5.54 -14.78
C THR A 69 -15.65 -5.88 -15.74
N ASP A 70 -15.94 -7.17 -15.93
CA ASP A 70 -17.03 -7.70 -16.77
C ASP A 70 -18.39 -7.01 -16.53
N ASN A 71 -18.62 -6.55 -15.30
CA ASN A 71 -19.81 -5.79 -14.89
C ASN A 71 -19.82 -4.30 -15.32
N GLY A 72 -18.96 -3.88 -16.26
CA GLY A 72 -18.84 -2.50 -16.75
C GLY A 72 -18.23 -1.50 -15.74
N LYS A 73 -17.83 -1.95 -14.55
CA LYS A 73 -17.26 -1.10 -13.50
C LYS A 73 -15.74 -1.00 -13.66
N LYS A 74 -15.25 0.24 -13.76
CA LYS A 74 -13.82 0.56 -13.69
C LYS A 74 -13.34 0.47 -12.25
N VAL A 75 -12.26 -0.29 -12.04
CA VAL A 75 -11.59 -0.42 -10.75
C VAL A 75 -10.13 -0.02 -10.95
N SER A 76 -9.63 0.87 -10.10
CA SER A 76 -8.26 1.40 -10.11
C SER A 76 -7.55 1.14 -8.80
#